data_AF-A0A1J1I8U3-F1
#
_entry.id   AF-A0A1J1I8U3-F1
#
_cell.length_a   1.000
_cell.length_b   1.000
_cell.length_c   1.000
_cell.angle_alpha   90.00
_cell.angle_beta   90.00
_cell.angle_gamma   90.00
#
_symmetry.space_group_name_H-M   'P 1'
#
loop_
_entity.id
_entity.type
_entity.pdbx_description
1 polymer ?
#
loop_
_entity_poly.entity_id
_entity_poly.type
_entity_poly.pdbx_seq_one_letter_code
_entity_poly.pdbx_strand_id
1 'polypeptide(L)'
;MRPTFSIVISKMNIFAVTLLLFTVANVFQSSESMELNCKFQIYGYFISIPIGWKIFYTCYGELSNERNSTIITEVHGDHLSGRNNSDVTGIILEKETLLTSIPLNFDKFFPNINILYMVDTKTSTIRASQLLQFPNLMYLLLSYNEIETIEVNAFSSTPSLQGIHLNSNKIKSIPYNAFRPLHLEVLQMNNNICINDSADTVQNVNRLIVVADLLCSPLGDMIDEDLRVRIYELSNSQVAFEYSLKDLRDQVSTMEERMQELENILKLVKTHVNK
;
A
#
# COMPACT_ATOMS: atom_id res chain seq x y z
N MET A 1 41.45 -44.76 53.43
CA MET A 1 40.21 -44.32 52.74
C MET A 1 40.56 -43.14 51.84
N ARG A 2 40.28 -43.30 50.53
CA ARG A 2 40.27 -42.34 49.39
C ARG A 2 41.50 -41.46 49.13
N PRO A 3 42.23 -41.66 48.01
CA PRO A 3 43.06 -40.61 47.41
C PRO A 3 42.16 -39.66 46.60
N THR A 4 42.28 -38.36 46.87
CA THR A 4 41.65 -37.29 46.07
C THR A 4 42.51 -37.02 44.83
N PHE A 5 42.05 -37.43 43.65
CA PHE A 5 42.64 -36.99 42.38
C PHE A 5 42.20 -35.55 42.09
N SER A 6 43.13 -34.61 42.22
CA SER A 6 42.95 -33.25 41.66
C SER A 6 43.27 -33.30 40.18
N ILE A 7 42.24 -33.23 39.34
CA ILE A 7 42.38 -33.06 37.90
C ILE A 7 42.78 -31.60 37.65
N VAL A 8 44.05 -31.36 37.33
CA VAL A 8 44.53 -30.08 36.84
C VAL A 8 44.11 -29.97 35.37
N ILE A 9 42.98 -29.32 35.11
CA ILE A 9 42.60 -28.92 33.74
C ILE A 9 43.52 -27.76 33.35
N SER A 10 44.42 -27.99 32.39
CA SER A 10 45.33 -26.95 31.92
C SER A 10 44.54 -25.80 31.27
N LYS A 11 44.91 -24.55 31.57
CA LYS A 11 44.28 -23.34 31.00
C LYS A 11 44.31 -23.30 29.46
N MET A 12 45.20 -24.08 28.82
CA MET A 12 45.25 -24.22 27.35
C MET A 12 44.06 -24.99 26.77
N ASN A 13 43.41 -25.87 27.54
CA ASN A 13 42.30 -26.67 27.04
C ASN A 13 40.96 -25.92 27.11
N ILE A 14 40.82 -24.97 28.04
CA ILE A 14 39.62 -24.13 28.15
C ILE A 14 39.53 -23.19 26.95
N PHE A 15 40.64 -22.53 26.59
CA PHE A 15 40.68 -21.59 25.46
C PHE A 15 40.35 -22.27 24.12
N ALA A 16 40.92 -23.46 23.87
CA ALA A 16 40.65 -24.24 22.67
C ALA A 16 39.19 -24.73 22.62
N VAL A 17 38.61 -25.14 23.75
CA VAL A 17 37.20 -25.55 23.84
C VAL A 17 36.25 -24.36 23.70
N THR A 18 36.54 -23.20 24.29
CA THR A 18 35.76 -21.97 24.06
C THR A 18 35.90 -21.47 22.63
N LEU A 19 37.08 -21.57 22.00
CA LEU A 19 37.27 -21.18 20.61
C LEU A 19 36.55 -22.13 19.66
N LEU A 20 36.59 -23.44 19.91
CA LEU A 20 35.81 -24.43 19.17
C LEU A 20 34.30 -24.23 19.36
N LEU A 21 33.83 -23.98 20.59
CA LEU A 21 32.42 -23.65 20.86
C LEU A 21 32.02 -22.33 20.21
N PHE A 22 32.89 -21.32 20.14
CA PHE A 22 32.64 -20.08 19.41
C PHE A 22 32.63 -20.29 17.89
N THR A 23 33.53 -21.11 17.34
CA THR A 23 33.52 -21.43 15.91
C THR A 23 32.35 -22.31 15.53
N VAL A 24 31.93 -23.25 16.38
CA VAL A 24 30.76 -24.11 16.14
C VAL A 24 29.46 -23.32 16.36
N ALA A 25 29.40 -22.41 17.33
CA ALA A 25 28.28 -21.48 17.50
C ALA A 25 28.17 -20.48 16.35
N ASN A 26 29.30 -20.04 15.76
CA ASN A 26 29.30 -19.18 14.57
C ASN A 26 29.09 -19.95 13.25
N VAL A 27 29.35 -21.27 13.20
CA VAL A 27 29.10 -22.12 12.02
C VAL A 27 27.67 -22.67 12.02
N PHE A 28 26.99 -22.71 13.17
CA PHE A 28 25.56 -23.08 13.30
C PHE A 28 24.67 -21.90 13.69
N GLN A 29 25.09 -20.67 13.42
CA GLN A 29 24.17 -19.57 13.30
C GLN A 29 23.63 -19.61 11.86
N SER A 30 22.65 -20.50 11.63
CA SER A 30 21.76 -20.38 10.47
C SER A 30 21.19 -18.98 10.55
N SER A 31 21.71 -18.07 9.73
CA SER A 31 21.10 -16.75 9.57
C SER A 31 19.66 -16.99 9.18
N GLU A 32 18.72 -16.60 10.03
CA GLU A 32 17.28 -16.70 9.76
C GLU A 32 17.00 -15.95 8.44
N SER A 33 16.83 -16.71 7.36
CA SER A 33 16.67 -16.19 6.01
C SER A 33 15.24 -16.44 5.54
N MET A 34 14.57 -15.37 5.08
CA MET A 34 13.35 -15.51 4.30
C MET A 34 13.74 -15.42 2.84
N GLU A 35 13.48 -16.47 2.08
CA GLU A 35 13.75 -16.50 0.64
C GLU A 35 12.43 -16.32 -0.12
N LEU A 36 12.49 -15.59 -1.22
CA LEU A 36 11.35 -15.34 -2.08
C LEU A 36 11.50 -16.14 -3.37
N ASN A 37 10.67 -17.16 -3.54
CA ASN A 37 10.62 -17.96 -4.75
C ASN A 37 9.63 -17.33 -5.73
N CYS A 38 10.15 -16.72 -6.79
CA CYS A 38 9.37 -16.00 -7.78
C CYS A 38 9.07 -16.87 -9.01
N LYS A 39 7.79 -16.94 -9.38
CA LYS A 39 7.39 -17.23 -10.75
C LYS A 39 7.24 -15.91 -11.51
N PHE A 40 8.27 -15.57 -12.29
CA PHE A 40 8.26 -14.32 -13.06
C PHE A 40 7.39 -14.42 -14.31
N GLN A 41 6.42 -13.51 -14.45
CA GLN A 41 5.48 -13.52 -15.56
C GLN A 41 4.87 -12.14 -15.82
N ILE A 42 4.31 -11.94 -17.02
CA ILE A 42 3.46 -10.78 -17.29
C ILE A 42 2.09 -11.09 -16.70
N TYR A 43 1.62 -10.23 -15.80
CA TYR A 43 0.33 -10.39 -15.13
C TYR A 43 -0.52 -9.13 -15.27
N GLY A 44 -1.79 -9.32 -15.57
CA GLY A 44 -2.79 -8.25 -15.66
C GLY A 44 -3.57 -8.14 -14.35
N TYR A 45 -3.74 -6.93 -13.84
CA TYR A 45 -4.53 -6.66 -12.64
C TYR A 45 -5.64 -5.69 -12.99
N PHE A 46 -6.86 -6.07 -12.62
CA PHE A 46 -7.96 -5.13 -12.60
C PHE A 46 -7.88 -4.35 -11.29
N ILE A 47 -7.59 -3.06 -11.36
CA ILE A 47 -7.48 -2.21 -10.16
C ILE A 47 -8.88 -1.83 -9.69
N SER A 48 -9.65 -1.17 -10.56
CA SER A 48 -11.02 -0.76 -10.29
C SER A 48 -11.71 -0.39 -11.61
N ILE A 49 -13.00 -0.10 -11.57
CA ILE A 49 -13.77 0.36 -12.74
C ILE A 49 -13.14 1.60 -13.41
N PRO A 50 -12.84 2.71 -12.71
CA PRO A 50 -12.26 3.91 -13.33
C PRO A 50 -10.84 3.70 -13.88
N ILE A 51 -10.03 2.85 -13.24
CA ILE A 51 -8.60 2.66 -13.59
C ILE A 51 -8.42 1.57 -14.66
N GLY A 52 -9.27 0.55 -14.62
CA GLY A 52 -9.27 -0.59 -15.52
C GLY A 52 -8.12 -1.58 -15.28
N TRP A 53 -7.81 -2.34 -16.33
CA TRP A 53 -6.73 -3.32 -16.34
C TRP A 53 -5.36 -2.65 -16.52
N LYS A 54 -4.39 -3.07 -15.71
CA LYS A 54 -2.97 -2.71 -15.83
C LYS A 54 -2.13 -3.97 -15.96
N ILE A 55 -1.05 -3.90 -16.73
CA ILE A 55 -0.18 -5.05 -17.01
C ILE A 55 1.19 -4.75 -16.42
N PHE A 56 1.74 -5.71 -15.66
CA PHE A 56 3.04 -5.57 -15.01
C PHE A 56 3.89 -6.81 -15.22
N TYR A 57 5.20 -6.63 -15.32
CA TYR A 57 6.13 -7.74 -15.16
C TYR A 57 6.27 -8.04 -13.67
N THR A 58 5.84 -9.24 -13.27
CA THR A 58 5.48 -9.55 -11.89
C THR A 58 6.30 -10.71 -11.35
N CYS A 59 6.81 -10.59 -10.13
CA CYS A 59 7.13 -11.76 -9.30
C CYS A 59 5.86 -12.24 -8.61
N TYR A 60 5.37 -13.42 -9.00
CA TYR A 60 4.39 -14.15 -8.21
C TYR A 60 5.19 -14.96 -7.20
N GLY A 61 5.21 -14.50 -5.95
CA GLY A 61 6.12 -14.98 -4.93
C GLY A 61 5.48 -16.00 -3.99
N GLU A 62 6.28 -17.00 -3.61
CA GLU A 62 6.05 -17.88 -2.46
C GLU A 62 7.23 -17.73 -1.49
N LEU A 63 6.93 -17.56 -0.21
CA LEU A 63 7.96 -17.34 0.81
C LEU A 63 8.37 -18.66 1.47
N SER A 64 9.66 -18.99 1.45
CA SER A 64 10.20 -20.04 2.33
C SER A 64 10.37 -19.42 3.72
N ASN A 65 9.54 -19.82 4.68
CA ASN A 65 9.56 -19.19 6.01
C ASN A 65 10.21 -20.11 7.05
N GLU A 66 11.46 -19.82 7.39
CA GLU A 66 12.01 -20.19 8.69
C GLU A 66 11.66 -19.10 9.71
N ARG A 67 10.76 -19.45 10.65
CA ARG A 67 10.46 -18.72 11.90
C ARG A 67 10.31 -17.20 11.79
N ASN A 68 9.16 -16.73 11.29
CA ASN A 68 8.68 -15.35 11.48
C ASN A 68 9.63 -14.23 10.98
N SER A 69 10.64 -14.54 10.16
CA SER A 69 11.46 -13.50 9.54
C SER A 69 10.57 -12.61 8.69
N THR A 70 10.94 -11.33 8.56
CA THR A 70 10.24 -10.35 7.71
C THR A 70 11.20 -9.70 6.73
N ILE A 71 12.43 -10.22 6.61
CA ILE A 71 13.50 -9.63 5.83
C ILE A 71 13.87 -10.63 4.74
N ILE A 72 13.62 -10.26 3.48
CA ILE A 72 14.02 -11.09 2.35
C ILE A 72 15.55 -11.01 2.21
N THR A 73 16.19 -12.17 2.19
CA THR A 73 17.64 -12.30 2.05
C THR A 73 18.05 -12.79 0.67
N GLU A 74 17.19 -13.59 0.03
CA GLU A 74 17.44 -14.16 -1.29
C GLU A 74 16.17 -14.20 -2.14
N VAL A 75 16.34 -14.14 -3.46
CA VAL A 75 15.27 -14.25 -4.45
C VAL A 75 15.67 -15.32 -5.47
N HIS A 76 14.77 -16.26 -5.72
CA HIS A 76 14.95 -17.34 -6.69
C HIS A 76 13.91 -17.26 -7.80
N GLY A 77 14.22 -17.85 -8.95
CA GLY A 77 13.31 -17.96 -10.09
C GLY A 77 13.95 -17.53 -11.41
N ASP A 78 13.44 -18.08 -12.50
CA ASP A 78 13.93 -17.78 -13.85
C ASP A 78 13.11 -16.66 -14.49
N HIS A 79 13.80 -15.65 -15.02
CA HIS A 79 13.16 -14.56 -15.76
C HIS A 79 12.76 -14.95 -17.18
N LEU A 80 11.87 -14.14 -17.76
CA LEU A 80 11.63 -14.18 -19.20
C LEU A 80 12.87 -13.70 -19.95
N SER A 81 13.08 -14.21 -21.16
CA SER A 81 14.24 -13.85 -21.98
C SER A 81 14.38 -12.33 -22.13
N GLY A 82 15.57 -11.80 -21.81
CA GLY A 82 15.88 -10.37 -21.88
C GLY A 82 15.36 -9.54 -20.70
N ARG A 83 14.78 -10.15 -19.66
CA ARG A 83 14.34 -9.48 -18.43
C ARG A 83 15.23 -9.83 -17.25
N ASN A 84 15.23 -8.96 -16.24
CA ASN A 84 15.89 -9.17 -14.95
C ASN A 84 15.06 -8.55 -13.81
N ASN A 85 15.58 -8.59 -12.58
CA ASN A 85 14.86 -8.05 -11.40
C ASN A 85 14.52 -6.55 -11.52
N SER A 86 15.32 -5.73 -12.22
CA SER A 86 15.02 -4.30 -12.40
C SER A 86 13.83 -4.04 -13.32
N ASP A 87 13.45 -5.01 -14.15
CA ASP A 87 12.24 -4.94 -14.98
C ASP A 87 10.97 -5.26 -14.18
N VAL A 88 11.09 -5.84 -12.97
CA VAL A 88 9.93 -6.24 -12.17
C VAL A 88 9.27 -4.98 -11.61
N THR A 89 7.98 -4.84 -11.89
CA THR A 89 7.14 -3.71 -11.47
C THR A 89 5.96 -4.15 -10.61
N GLY A 90 5.76 -5.45 -10.42
CA GLY A 90 4.68 -6.00 -9.60
C GLY A 90 5.12 -7.13 -8.69
N ILE A 91 4.58 -7.18 -7.48
CA ILE A 91 4.73 -8.28 -6.53
C ILE A 91 3.34 -8.81 -6.18
N ILE A 92 3.18 -10.14 -6.25
CA ILE A 92 2.04 -10.86 -5.68
C ILE A 92 2.55 -11.76 -4.57
N LEU A 93 1.95 -11.64 -3.40
CA LEU A 93 2.02 -12.65 -2.34
C LEU A 93 0.58 -13.00 -1.95
N GLU A 94 0.22 -14.28 -1.99
CA GLU A 94 -1.13 -14.72 -1.66
C GLU A 94 -1.09 -15.92 -0.73
N LYS A 95 -2.03 -15.97 0.22
CA LYS A 95 -2.24 -17.13 1.12
C LYS A 95 -1.03 -17.45 1.99
N GLU A 96 -0.17 -16.46 2.23
CA GLU A 96 0.99 -16.55 3.10
C GLU A 96 0.59 -16.44 4.57
N THR A 97 0.11 -17.54 5.13
CA THR A 97 -0.51 -17.57 6.48
C THR A 97 0.42 -17.21 7.62
N LEU A 98 1.74 -17.27 7.41
CA LEU A 98 2.76 -16.91 8.41
C LEU A 98 3.27 -15.48 8.25
N LEU A 99 2.94 -14.82 7.14
CA LEU A 99 3.32 -13.44 6.94
C LEU A 99 2.43 -12.58 7.83
N THR A 100 2.99 -11.68 8.62
CA THR A 100 2.20 -10.82 9.53
C THR A 100 2.41 -9.34 9.25
N SER A 101 3.25 -9.04 8.26
CA SER A 101 3.70 -7.71 7.91
C SER A 101 4.31 -7.73 6.51
N ILE A 102 4.34 -6.58 5.82
CA ILE A 102 5.02 -6.44 4.53
C ILE A 102 6.53 -6.72 4.69
N PRO A 103 7.12 -7.68 3.95
CA PRO A 103 8.55 -7.94 4.03
C PRO A 103 9.41 -6.74 3.64
N LEU A 104 10.61 -6.68 4.19
CA LEU A 104 11.65 -5.71 3.86
C LEU A 104 12.60 -6.25 2.79
N ASN A 105 13.43 -5.37 2.24
CA ASN A 105 14.44 -5.60 1.19
C ASN A 105 13.91 -5.85 -0.22
N PHE A 106 12.63 -5.58 -0.51
CA PHE A 106 12.17 -5.66 -1.90
C PHE A 106 12.94 -4.69 -2.80
N ASP A 107 13.27 -3.49 -2.32
CA ASP A 107 14.06 -2.47 -3.04
C ASP A 107 15.44 -2.95 -3.48
N LYS A 108 16.07 -3.85 -2.70
CA LYS A 108 17.37 -4.43 -3.03
C LYS A 108 17.32 -5.34 -4.25
N PHE A 109 16.18 -5.97 -4.49
CA PHE A 109 15.98 -6.89 -5.60
C PHE A 109 15.22 -6.20 -6.74
N PHE A 110 14.09 -5.57 -6.44
CA PHE A 110 13.14 -4.97 -7.38
C PHE A 110 12.99 -3.46 -7.12
N PRO A 111 13.84 -2.60 -7.71
CA PRO A 111 13.84 -1.16 -7.42
C PRO A 111 12.65 -0.38 -8.00
N ASN A 112 11.86 -0.96 -8.90
CA ASN A 112 10.87 -0.24 -9.72
C ASN A 112 9.41 -0.71 -9.49
N ILE A 113 9.08 -1.17 -8.28
CA ILE A 113 7.73 -1.66 -7.98
C ILE A 113 6.69 -0.54 -8.10
N ASN A 114 5.62 -0.81 -8.87
CA ASN A 114 4.44 0.03 -9.02
C ASN A 114 3.19 -0.58 -8.38
N ILE A 115 3.13 -1.91 -8.25
CA ILE A 115 2.01 -2.61 -7.61
C ILE A 115 2.49 -3.61 -6.57
N LEU A 116 1.95 -3.50 -5.36
CA LEU A 116 2.10 -4.50 -4.31
C LEU A 116 0.73 -5.11 -4.05
N TYR A 117 0.60 -6.39 -4.37
CA TYR A 117 -0.59 -7.19 -4.10
C TYR A 117 -0.25 -8.20 -3.01
N MET A 118 -0.87 -8.04 -1.84
CA MET A 118 -0.75 -9.00 -0.74
C MET A 118 -2.13 -9.28 -0.15
N VAL A 119 -2.70 -10.43 -0.48
CA VAL A 119 -4.05 -10.80 -0.07
C VAL A 119 -4.01 -12.13 0.69
N ASP A 120 -4.75 -12.20 1.79
CA ASP A 120 -4.77 -13.38 2.67
C ASP A 120 -3.38 -13.72 3.27
N THR A 121 -2.66 -12.67 3.70
CA THR A 121 -1.27 -12.75 4.21
C THR A 121 -1.14 -12.29 5.67
N LYS A 122 -2.18 -12.52 6.50
CA LYS A 122 -2.30 -12.19 7.95
C LYS A 122 -1.68 -10.86 8.41
N THR A 123 -1.53 -9.91 7.49
CA THR A 123 -0.83 -8.66 7.75
C THR A 123 -1.66 -7.82 8.71
N SER A 124 -1.04 -7.38 9.80
CA SER A 124 -1.75 -6.73 10.92
C SER A 124 -1.46 -5.24 11.05
N THR A 125 -0.37 -4.76 10.44
CA THR A 125 0.06 -3.37 10.54
C THR A 125 0.70 -2.93 9.22
N ILE A 126 0.39 -1.69 8.81
CA ILE A 126 1.12 -1.00 7.75
C ILE A 126 2.08 -0.01 8.41
N ARG A 127 3.39 -0.21 8.22
CA ARG A 127 4.43 0.66 8.77
C ARG A 127 5.06 1.57 7.73
N ALA A 128 5.48 2.76 8.15
CA ALA A 128 6.17 3.70 7.27
C ALA A 128 7.49 3.13 6.76
N SER A 129 8.24 2.42 7.61
CA SER A 129 9.49 1.77 7.25
C SER A 129 9.33 0.71 6.14
N GLN A 130 8.16 0.07 6.06
CA GLN A 130 7.88 -0.97 5.07
C GLN A 130 7.49 -0.38 3.71
N LEU A 131 6.88 0.80 3.69
CA LEU A 131 6.51 1.48 2.44
C LEU A 131 7.63 2.39 1.90
N LEU A 132 8.67 2.66 2.69
CA LEU A 132 9.86 3.41 2.27
C LEU A 132 10.55 2.78 1.04
N GLN A 133 10.52 1.45 0.93
CA GLN A 133 11.17 0.70 -0.14
C GLN A 133 10.45 0.80 -1.50
N PHE A 134 9.29 1.46 -1.57
CA PHE A 134 8.47 1.53 -2.80
C PHE A 134 8.17 2.98 -3.25
N PRO A 135 9.18 3.81 -3.56
CA PRO A 135 8.96 5.22 -3.90
C PRO A 135 8.08 5.45 -5.15
N ASN A 136 8.00 4.46 -6.05
CA ASN A 136 7.23 4.50 -7.29
C ASN A 136 5.89 3.72 -7.19
N LEU A 137 5.45 3.37 -5.97
CA LEU A 137 4.22 2.58 -5.79
C LEU A 137 3.01 3.40 -6.23
N MET A 138 2.19 2.80 -7.10
CA MET A 138 0.94 3.38 -7.60
C MET A 138 -0.28 2.68 -7.00
N TYR A 139 -0.18 1.36 -6.77
CA TYR A 139 -1.29 0.55 -6.29
C TYR A 139 -0.86 -0.34 -5.12
N LEU A 140 -1.57 -0.20 -4.00
CA LEU A 140 -1.37 -1.01 -2.80
C LEU A 140 -2.63 -1.81 -2.51
N LEU A 141 -2.58 -3.12 -2.76
CA LEU A 141 -3.73 -4.01 -2.68
C LEU A 141 -3.54 -4.97 -1.51
N LEU A 142 -4.13 -4.61 -0.36
CA LEU A 142 -4.00 -5.31 0.92
C LEU A 142 -5.35 -5.80 1.46
N SER A 143 -6.30 -6.08 0.57
CA SER A 143 -7.62 -6.60 0.93
C SER A 143 -7.53 -7.96 1.62
N TYR A 144 -8.52 -8.30 2.46
CA TYR A 144 -8.61 -9.60 3.13
C TYR A 144 -7.36 -9.97 3.94
N ASN A 145 -6.81 -9.01 4.68
CA ASN A 145 -5.79 -9.25 5.69
C ASN A 145 -6.39 -9.05 7.10
N GLU A 146 -5.54 -8.82 8.10
CA GLU A 146 -5.96 -8.58 9.48
C GLU A 146 -5.49 -7.21 9.97
N ILE A 147 -5.41 -6.23 9.07
CA ILE A 147 -4.80 -4.93 9.35
C ILE A 147 -5.65 -4.21 10.38
N GLU A 148 -5.06 -3.94 11.55
CA GLU A 148 -5.71 -3.18 12.62
C GLU A 148 -5.19 -1.75 12.71
N THR A 149 -3.91 -1.56 12.36
CA THR A 149 -3.17 -0.32 12.60
C THR A 149 -2.46 0.15 11.34
N ILE A 150 -2.56 1.44 11.05
CA ILE A 150 -1.75 2.16 10.08
C ILE A 150 -0.85 3.12 10.86
N GLU A 151 0.45 3.06 10.65
CA GLU A 151 1.39 3.94 11.33
C GLU A 151 1.25 5.40 10.85
N VAL A 152 1.56 6.35 11.73
CA VAL A 152 1.64 7.77 11.37
C VAL A 152 2.63 7.92 10.20
N ASN A 153 2.23 8.68 9.18
CA ASN A 153 3.02 8.89 7.97
C ASN A 153 3.35 7.60 7.19
N ALA A 154 2.61 6.50 7.37
CA ALA A 154 2.86 5.25 6.64
C ALA A 154 3.02 5.45 5.14
N PHE A 155 2.24 6.36 4.54
CA PHE A 155 2.21 6.61 3.11
C PHE A 155 3.07 7.81 2.65
N SER A 156 3.87 8.44 3.52
CA SER A 156 4.62 9.65 3.15
C SER A 156 5.72 9.39 2.11
N SER A 157 6.22 8.16 2.04
CA SER A 157 7.25 7.73 1.09
C SER A 157 6.69 7.21 -0.24
N THR A 158 5.36 7.19 -0.39
CA THR A 158 4.69 6.65 -1.58
C THR A 158 3.76 7.71 -2.21
N PRO A 159 4.31 8.86 -2.65
CA PRO A 159 3.51 10.00 -3.12
C PRO A 159 2.77 9.72 -4.44
N SER A 160 3.18 8.68 -5.18
CA SER A 160 2.60 8.27 -6.45
C SER A 160 1.40 7.33 -6.31
N LEU A 161 0.99 7.00 -5.07
CA LEU A 161 -0.18 6.15 -4.85
C LEU A 161 -1.44 6.78 -5.43
N GLN A 162 -2.15 5.98 -6.24
CA GLN A 162 -3.41 6.31 -6.89
C GLN A 162 -4.54 5.39 -6.39
N GLY A 163 -4.24 4.14 -6.04
CA GLY A 163 -5.23 3.18 -5.56
C GLY A 163 -4.79 2.45 -4.32
N ILE A 164 -5.64 2.47 -3.29
CA ILE A 164 -5.42 1.71 -2.05
C ILE A 164 -6.63 0.82 -1.77
N HIS A 165 -6.39 -0.48 -1.64
CA HIS A 165 -7.40 -1.43 -1.22
C HIS A 165 -7.09 -1.98 0.17
N LEU A 166 -7.96 -1.67 1.12
CA LEU A 166 -7.92 -2.09 2.52
C LEU A 166 -9.24 -2.75 2.94
N ASN A 167 -10.10 -3.11 1.99
CA ASN A 167 -11.37 -3.73 2.28
C ASN A 167 -11.22 -5.10 2.96
N SER A 168 -12.16 -5.45 3.82
CA SER A 168 -12.16 -6.69 4.59
C SER A 168 -10.90 -6.83 5.46
N ASN A 169 -10.63 -5.81 6.27
CA ASN A 169 -9.58 -5.80 7.28
C ASN A 169 -10.21 -5.56 8.67
N LYS A 170 -9.39 -5.21 9.67
CA LYS A 170 -9.81 -4.98 11.06
C LYS A 170 -9.47 -3.56 11.52
N ILE A 171 -9.48 -2.59 10.60
CA ILE A 171 -9.03 -1.22 10.89
C ILE A 171 -10.01 -0.58 11.87
N LYS A 172 -9.48 -0.20 13.03
CA LYS A 172 -10.21 0.41 14.16
C LYS A 172 -9.97 1.91 14.22
N SER A 173 -8.76 2.31 13.88
CA SER A 173 -8.36 3.71 13.85
C SER A 173 -7.35 3.94 12.74
N ILE A 174 -7.33 5.16 12.22
CA ILE A 174 -6.31 5.66 11.30
C ILE A 174 -5.69 6.92 11.90
N PRO A 175 -4.39 7.15 11.67
CA PRO A 175 -3.79 8.44 11.98
C PRO A 175 -4.52 9.57 11.25
N TYR A 176 -4.70 10.70 11.94
CA TYR A 176 -5.26 11.90 11.34
C TYR A 176 -4.46 12.29 10.09
N ASN A 177 -5.15 12.56 8.98
CA ASN A 177 -4.57 12.88 7.67
C ASN A 177 -3.73 11.74 7.05
N ALA A 178 -3.91 10.46 7.43
CA ALA A 178 -3.12 9.36 6.87
C ALA A 178 -3.09 9.34 5.33
N PHE A 179 -4.23 9.64 4.69
CA PHE A 179 -4.37 9.61 3.22
C PHE A 179 -4.25 10.98 2.56
N ARG A 180 -4.28 12.08 3.33
CA ARG A 180 -4.34 13.45 2.80
C ARG A 180 -3.15 13.85 1.90
N PRO A 181 -1.91 13.36 2.11
CA PRO A 181 -0.81 13.65 1.19
C PRO A 181 -0.96 13.02 -0.20
N LEU A 182 -1.91 12.10 -0.39
CA LEU A 182 -2.07 11.30 -1.60
C LEU A 182 -3.16 11.87 -2.51
N HIS A 183 -2.99 11.69 -3.81
CA HIS A 183 -4.00 12.03 -4.82
C HIS A 183 -4.66 10.73 -5.30
N LEU A 184 -5.48 10.13 -4.42
CA LEU A 184 -6.10 8.84 -4.68
C LEU A 184 -7.28 8.96 -5.65
N GLU A 185 -7.32 8.06 -6.62
CA GLU A 185 -8.45 7.83 -7.53
C GLU A 185 -9.39 6.76 -6.98
N VAL A 186 -8.86 5.84 -6.15
CA VAL A 186 -9.59 4.73 -5.56
C VAL A 186 -9.16 4.52 -4.11
N LEU A 187 -10.14 4.39 -3.22
CA LEU A 187 -9.95 4.00 -1.83
C LEU A 187 -11.03 3.00 -1.43
N GLN A 188 -10.65 1.75 -1.19
CA GLN A 188 -11.56 0.70 -0.75
C GLN A 188 -11.31 0.41 0.73
N MET A 189 -12.28 0.74 1.59
CA MET A 189 -12.18 0.51 3.04
C MET A 189 -13.40 -0.21 3.62
N ASN A 190 -14.28 -0.74 2.78
CA ASN A 190 -15.48 -1.45 3.21
C ASN A 190 -15.13 -2.69 4.04
N ASN A 191 -16.04 -3.10 4.93
CA ASN A 191 -15.83 -4.19 5.87
C ASN A 191 -14.60 -3.98 6.78
N ASN A 192 -14.46 -2.79 7.36
CA ASN A 192 -13.57 -2.53 8.50
C ASN A 192 -14.40 -2.19 9.75
N ILE A 193 -13.73 -2.04 10.89
CA ILE A 193 -14.43 -1.81 12.18
C ILE A 193 -14.97 -0.39 12.25
N CYS A 194 -14.13 0.60 11.95
CA CYS A 194 -14.53 2.01 12.06
C CYS A 194 -15.31 2.54 10.86
N ILE A 195 -15.21 1.87 9.70
CA ILE A 195 -15.78 2.32 8.43
C ILE A 195 -16.20 1.14 7.56
N ASN A 196 -17.31 1.29 6.85
CA ASN A 196 -17.82 0.31 5.91
C ASN A 196 -18.22 0.99 4.59
N ASP A 197 -17.25 1.59 3.91
CA ASP A 197 -17.49 2.40 2.72
C ASP A 197 -16.29 2.34 1.75
N SER A 198 -16.54 2.65 0.47
CA SER A 198 -15.53 2.68 -0.57
C SER A 198 -15.83 3.72 -1.64
N ALA A 199 -14.79 4.10 -2.39
CA ALA A 199 -14.87 5.11 -3.43
C ALA A 199 -14.00 4.79 -4.65
N ASP A 200 -14.54 5.10 -5.81
CA ASP A 200 -13.95 4.89 -7.15
C ASP A 200 -14.07 6.15 -8.03
N THR A 201 -14.20 7.32 -7.41
CA THR A 201 -14.04 8.62 -8.06
C THR A 201 -13.25 9.53 -7.14
N VAL A 202 -12.46 10.45 -7.70
CA VAL A 202 -11.62 11.37 -6.89
C VAL A 202 -12.46 12.15 -5.88
N GLN A 203 -13.66 12.60 -6.26
CA GLN A 203 -14.56 13.33 -5.37
C GLN A 203 -15.05 12.44 -4.22
N ASN A 204 -15.50 11.22 -4.53
CA ASN A 204 -15.94 10.27 -3.51
C ASN A 204 -14.79 9.81 -2.62
N VAL A 205 -13.56 9.75 -3.14
CA VAL A 205 -12.36 9.44 -2.36
C VAL A 205 -12.06 10.57 -1.39
N ASN A 206 -12.06 11.83 -1.83
CA ASN A 206 -11.88 12.98 -0.93
C ASN A 206 -12.95 13.00 0.18
N ARG A 207 -14.20 12.72 -0.19
CA ARG A 207 -15.30 12.54 0.76
C ARG A 207 -14.99 11.44 1.78
N LEU A 208 -14.60 10.27 1.29
CA LEU A 208 -14.31 9.10 2.11
C LEU A 208 -13.14 9.36 3.07
N ILE A 209 -12.11 10.09 2.64
CA ILE A 209 -10.99 10.50 3.51
C ILE A 209 -11.49 11.34 4.68
N VAL A 210 -12.37 12.31 4.44
CA VAL A 210 -12.96 13.14 5.50
C VAL A 210 -13.80 12.30 6.47
N VAL A 211 -14.62 11.39 5.94
CA VAL A 211 -15.41 10.46 6.77
C VAL A 211 -14.50 9.56 7.60
N ALA A 212 -13.42 9.03 7.00
CA ALA A 212 -12.46 8.18 7.68
C ALA A 212 -11.70 8.95 8.78
N ASP A 213 -11.25 10.18 8.53
CA ASP A 213 -10.60 11.03 9.54
C ASP A 213 -11.49 11.27 10.77
N LEU A 214 -12.81 11.29 10.59
CA LEU A 214 -13.77 11.44 11.68
C LEU A 214 -14.10 10.11 12.36
N LEU A 215 -14.56 9.12 11.60
CA LEU A 215 -15.10 7.85 12.11
C LEU A 215 -14.03 6.86 12.54
N CYS A 216 -12.84 6.91 11.95
CA CYS A 216 -11.68 6.09 12.31
C CYS A 216 -10.71 6.84 13.23
N SER A 217 -11.21 7.80 14.01
CA SER A 217 -10.45 8.44 15.08
C SER A 217 -10.96 7.96 16.45
N PRO A 218 -10.24 8.24 17.56
CA PRO A 218 -10.77 8.00 18.90
C PRO A 218 -12.12 8.70 19.16
N LEU A 219 -12.41 9.80 18.45
CA LEU A 219 -13.72 10.45 18.51
C LEU A 219 -14.79 9.57 17.88
N GLY A 220 -14.47 8.86 16.80
CA GLY A 220 -15.38 7.93 16.13
C GLY A 220 -15.99 6.89 17.07
N ASP A 221 -15.20 6.33 17.98
CA ASP A 221 -15.67 5.37 18.99
C ASP A 221 -16.72 5.96 19.96
N MET A 222 -16.75 7.28 20.09
CA MET A 222 -17.72 8.03 20.90
C MET A 222 -18.97 8.45 20.12
N ILE A 223 -18.94 8.36 18.79
CA ILE A 223 -20.06 8.74 17.92
C ILE A 223 -21.04 7.57 17.87
N ASP A 224 -22.27 7.82 18.34
CA ASP A 224 -23.38 6.86 18.23
C ASP A 224 -23.84 6.66 16.78
N GLU A 225 -24.64 5.61 16.56
CA GLU A 225 -25.10 5.24 15.22
C GLU A 225 -25.96 6.31 14.54
N ASP A 226 -26.74 7.11 15.29
CA ASP A 226 -27.57 8.19 14.70
C ASP A 226 -26.67 9.29 14.13
N LEU A 227 -25.67 9.71 14.90
CA LEU A 227 -24.68 10.69 14.43
C LEU A 227 -23.82 10.14 13.29
N ARG A 228 -23.48 8.83 13.30
CA ARG A 228 -22.78 8.19 12.17
C ARG A 228 -23.58 8.31 10.89
N VAL A 229 -24.87 7.98 10.92
CA VAL A 229 -25.77 8.12 9.75
C VAL A 229 -25.80 9.56 9.25
N ARG A 230 -25.96 10.55 10.15
CA ARG A 230 -25.96 11.96 9.77
C ARG A 230 -24.65 12.42 9.15
N ILE A 231 -23.51 11.94 9.64
CA ILE A 231 -22.19 12.23 9.05
C ILE A 231 -22.15 11.76 7.59
N TYR A 232 -22.61 10.54 7.31
CA TYR A 232 -22.70 10.04 5.94
C TYR A 232 -23.66 10.87 5.08
N GLU A 233 -24.84 11.21 5.58
CA GLU A 233 -25.83 12.04 4.86
C GLU A 233 -25.27 13.42 4.51
N LEU A 234 -24.63 14.10 5.48
CA LEU A 234 -24.03 15.42 5.28
C LEU A 234 -22.86 15.36 4.30
N SER A 235 -22.02 14.35 4.44
CA SER A 235 -20.87 14.11 3.57
C SER A 235 -21.31 13.86 2.12
N ASN A 236 -22.37 13.07 1.90
CA ASN A 236 -22.94 12.83 0.58
C ASN A 236 -23.60 14.09 0.00
N SER A 237 -24.32 14.84 0.83
CA SER A 237 -24.96 16.09 0.42
C SER A 237 -23.93 17.14 0.01
N GLN A 238 -22.82 17.25 0.73
CA GLN A 238 -21.71 18.13 0.37
C GLN A 238 -21.13 17.78 -1.01
N VAL A 239 -20.89 16.49 -1.27
CA VAL A 239 -20.40 16.04 -2.58
C VAL A 239 -21.40 16.33 -3.69
N ALA A 240 -22.69 16.04 -3.48
CA ALA A 240 -23.73 16.33 -4.47
C ALA A 240 -23.81 17.83 -4.81
N PHE A 241 -23.63 18.69 -3.80
CA PHE A 241 -23.55 20.12 -3.98
C PHE A 241 -22.30 20.55 -4.77
N GLU A 242 -21.12 20.02 -4.43
CA GLU A 242 -19.88 20.29 -5.15
C GLU A 242 -19.95 19.86 -6.63
N TYR A 243 -20.58 18.73 -6.94
CA TYR A 243 -20.83 18.30 -8.32
C TYR A 243 -21.75 19.26 -9.08
N SER A 244 -22.85 19.69 -8.45
CA SER A 244 -23.80 20.62 -9.04
C SER A 244 -23.15 21.98 -9.32
N LEU A 245 -22.28 22.45 -8.42
CA LEU A 245 -21.47 23.66 -8.62
C LEU A 245 -20.46 23.50 -9.76
N LYS A 246 -19.81 22.33 -9.87
CA LYS A 246 -18.86 22.06 -10.95
C LYS A 246 -19.55 22.06 -12.31
N ASP A 247 -20.67 21.34 -12.43
CA ASP A 247 -21.46 21.30 -13.67
C ASP A 247 -21.92 22.71 -14.08
N LEU A 248 -22.41 23.50 -13.13
CA LEU A 248 -22.78 24.89 -13.39
C LEU A 248 -21.60 25.71 -13.89
N ARG A 249 -20.40 25.53 -13.31
CA ARG A 249 -19.18 26.22 -13.76
C ARG A 249 -18.78 25.81 -15.18
N ASP A 250 -18.86 24.53 -15.50
CA ASP A 250 -18.52 24.01 -16.83
C ASP A 250 -19.52 24.53 -17.90
N GLN A 251 -20.81 24.63 -17.56
CA GLN A 251 -21.83 25.26 -18.41
C GLN A 251 -21.58 26.76 -18.64
N VAL A 252 -21.19 27.49 -17.59
CA VAL A 252 -20.82 28.91 -17.69
C VAL A 252 -19.61 29.07 -18.62
N SER A 253 -18.56 28.27 -18.45
CA SER A 253 -17.38 28.30 -19.34
C SER A 253 -17.76 28.05 -20.80
N THR A 254 -18.61 27.05 -21.06
CA THR A 254 -19.10 26.75 -22.41
C THR A 254 -19.91 27.91 -22.99
N MET A 255 -20.70 28.61 -22.15
CA MET A 255 -21.48 29.76 -22.59
C MET A 255 -20.59 30.97 -22.90
N GLU A 256 -19.53 31.20 -22.12
CA GLU A 256 -18.53 32.24 -22.38
C GLU A 256 -17.81 32.00 -23.72
N GLU A 257 -17.42 30.76 -24.02
CA GLU A 257 -16.83 30.39 -25.31
C GLU A 257 -17.76 30.71 -26.49
N ARG A 258 -19.03 30.30 -26.39
CA ARG A 258 -20.05 30.58 -27.44
C ARG A 258 -20.33 32.07 -27.60
N MET A 259 -20.33 32.82 -26.50
CA MET A 259 -20.49 34.28 -26.55
C MET A 259 -19.31 34.92 -27.31
N GLN A 260 -18.08 34.46 -27.06
CA GLN A 260 -16.90 34.94 -27.75
C GLN A 260 -16.93 34.63 -29.26
N GLU A 261 -17.43 33.45 -29.65
CA GLU A 261 -17.65 33.10 -31.06
C GLU A 261 -18.67 34.03 -31.73
N LEU A 262 -19.80 34.31 -31.08
CA LEU A 262 -20.81 35.22 -31.61
C LEU A 262 -20.28 36.64 -31.78
N GLU A 263 -19.48 37.14 -30.84
CA GLU A 263 -18.81 38.45 -30.95
C GLU A 263 -17.87 38.51 -32.16
N ASN A 264 -17.11 37.43 -32.39
CA ASN A 264 -16.22 37.32 -33.55
C ASN A 264 -16.99 37.35 -34.88
N ILE A 265 -18.11 36.60 -34.95
CA ILE A 265 -19.00 36.60 -36.12
C ILE A 265 -19.58 38.01 -36.35
N LEU A 266 -20.07 38.67 -35.29
CA LEU A 266 -20.63 40.02 -35.40
C LEU A 266 -19.60 41.02 -35.94
N LYS A 267 -18.34 40.92 -35.50
CA LYS A 267 -17.24 41.75 -35.98
C LYS A 267 -17.00 41.53 -37.48
N LEU A 268 -17.01 40.28 -37.95
CA LEU A 268 -16.87 39.94 -39.37
C LEU A 268 -18.02 40.50 -40.21
N VAL A 269 -19.27 40.35 -39.75
CA VAL A 269 -20.45 40.88 -40.45
C VAL A 269 -20.37 42.40 -40.55
N LYS A 270 -20.02 43.11 -39.46
CA LYS A 270 -19.85 44.57 -39.48
C LYS A 270 -18.77 45.02 -40.47
N THR A 271 -17.67 44.29 -40.60
CA THR A 271 -16.64 44.60 -41.62
C THR A 271 -17.09 44.33 -43.06
N HIS A 272 -18.04 43.41 -43.27
CA HIS A 272 -18.60 43.12 -44.59
C HIS A 272 -19.68 44.11 -45.03
N VAL A 273 -20.52 44.57 -44.10
CA VAL A 273 -21.60 45.53 -44.36
C VAL A 273 -21.06 46.95 -44.61
N ASN A 274 -19.89 47.28 -44.06
CA ASN A 274 -19.24 48.59 -44.26
C ASN A 274 -18.31 48.67 -45.48
N LYS A 275 -18.33 47.67 -46.37
CA LYS A 275 -17.65 47.66 -47.68
C LYS A 275 -18.68 47.80 -48.78
#